data_AF-A0A0K1QQK3-F1
#
_entry.id   AF-A0A0K1QQK3-F1
#
_cell.length_a   1.000
_cell.length_b   1.000
_cell.length_c   1.000
_cell.angle_alpha   90.00
_cell.angle_beta   90.00
_cell.angle_gamma   90.00
#
_symmetry.space_group_name_H-M   'P 1'
#
loop_
_entity.id
_entity.type
_entity.pdbx_description
1 polymer ?
#
loop_
_entity_poly.entity_id
_entity_poly.type
_entity_poly.pdbx_seq_one_letter_code
_entity_poly.pdbx_strand_id
1 'polypeptide(L)' 'MTRQEEFLAKALEIHHEYEQATAIIHAMMSKNIAVGPEWDAAVARQLTALDAWMELPRGYGNLQDDD' A
#
# COMPACT_ATOMS: atom_id res chain seq x y z
N MET A 1 5.53 7.59 -20.89
CA MET A 1 4.97 7.81 -19.55
C MET A 1 5.54 9.12 -19.05
N THR A 2 4.66 10.04 -18.68
CA THR A 2 4.98 11.26 -17.93
C THR A 2 5.26 10.90 -16.47
N ARG A 3 5.93 11.80 -15.75
CA ARG A 3 6.22 11.62 -14.32
C ARG A 3 4.94 11.48 -13.50
N GLN A 4 3.88 12.19 -13.91
CA GLN A 4 2.55 12.07 -13.32
C GLN A 4 1.93 10.67 -13.55
N GLU A 5 2.03 10.12 -14.77
CA GLU A 5 1.54 8.76 -15.05
C GLU A 5 2.29 7.71 -14.23
N GLU A 6 3.61 7.86 -14.06
CA GLU A 6 4.41 6.96 -13.23
C GLU A 6 4.03 7.06 -11.74
N PHE A 7 3.81 8.27 -11.24
CA PHE A 7 3.34 8.49 -9.87
C PHE A 7 1.99 7.81 -9.64
N LEU A 8 1.02 8.02 -10.54
CA LEU A 8 -0.31 7.42 -10.44
C LEU A 8 -0.25 5.90 -10.53
N ALA A 9 0.57 5.34 -11.42
CA ALA A 9 0.77 3.90 -11.52
C ALA A 9 1.31 3.32 -10.21
N LYS A 10 2.31 3.97 -9.59
CA LYS A 10 2.87 3.55 -8.31
C LYS A 10 1.90 3.72 -7.15
N ALA A 11 1.15 4.82 -7.11
CA ALA A 11 0.11 5.05 -6.11
C ALA A 11 -0.95 3.94 -6.14
N LEU A 12 -1.39 3.54 -7.34
CA LEU A 12 -2.34 2.44 -7.53
C LEU A 12 -1.78 1.08 -7.10
N GLU A 13 -0.52 0.78 -7.43
CA GLU A 13 0.16 -0.44 -7.01
C GLU A 13 0.22 -0.55 -5.48
N ILE A 14 0.61 0.53 -4.80
CA ILE A 14 0.70 0.60 -3.33
C ILE A 14 -0.69 0.44 -2.69
N HIS A 15 -1.70 1.16 -3.23
CA HIS A 15 -3.08 1.05 -2.74
C HIS A 15 -3.61 -0.37 -2.87
N HIS A 16 -3.35 -1.02 -4.00
CA HIS A 16 -3.80 -2.38 -4.24
C HIS A 16 -3.20 -3.38 -3.24
N GLU A 17 -1.90 -3.27 -2.94
CA GLU A 17 -1.25 -4.12 -1.93
C GLU A 17 -1.84 -3.90 -0.53
N TYR A 18 -2.11 -2.64 -0.18
CA TYR A 18 -2.79 -2.31 1.07
C TYR A 18 -4.19 -2.93 1.16
N GLU A 19 -5.00 -2.83 0.10
CA GLU A 19 -6.34 -3.42 0.04
C GLU A 19 -6.31 -4.94 0.16
N GLN A 20 -5.39 -5.61 -0.53
CA GLN A 20 -5.23 -7.06 -0.43
C GLN A 20 -4.87 -7.51 0.99
N ALA A 21 -3.89 -6.86 1.61
CA ALA A 21 -3.49 -7.16 2.99
C ALA A 21 -4.65 -6.92 3.97
N THR A 22 -5.41 -5.83 3.78
CA THR A 22 -6.60 -5.51 4.57
C THR A 22 -7.70 -6.55 4.42
N ALA A 23 -7.93 -7.05 3.20
CA ALA A 23 -8.93 -8.09 2.93
C ALA A 23 -8.58 -9.41 3.65
N ILE A 24 -7.30 -9.78 3.67
CA ILE A 24 -6.82 -10.96 4.42
C ILE A 24 -7.06 -10.79 5.92
N ILE A 25 -6.67 -9.64 6.48
CA ILE A 25 -6.89 -9.30 7.89
C ILE A 25 -8.38 -9.38 8.23
N HIS A 26 -9.26 -8.77 7.43
CA HIS A 26 -10.71 -8.84 7.63
C HIS A 26 -11.25 -10.27 7.56
N ALA A 27 -10.79 -11.07 6.60
CA ALA A 27 -11.18 -12.47 6.49
C ALA A 27 -10.77 -13.28 7.73
N MET A 28 -9.59 -13.01 8.31
CA MET A 28 -9.12 -13.64 9.55
C MET A 28 -9.90 -13.16 10.77
N MET A 29 -10.15 -11.85 10.88
CA MET A 29 -10.99 -11.27 11.94
C MET A 29 -12.39 -11.87 11.94
N SER A 30 -13.00 -12.10 10.76
CA SER A 30 -14.31 -12.75 10.65
C SER A 30 -14.35 -14.17 11.22
N LYS A 31 -13.18 -14.83 11.30
CA LYS A 31 -12.99 -16.15 11.89
C LYS A 31 -12.48 -16.08 13.34
N ASN A 32 -12.44 -14.89 13.94
CA ASN A 32 -11.89 -14.62 15.26
C ASN A 32 -10.40 -15.01 15.40
N ILE A 33 -9.63 -14.87 14.31
CA ILE A 33 -8.19 -15.10 14.28
C ILE A 33 -7.50 -13.73 14.19
N ALA A 34 -6.71 -13.40 15.21
CA ALA A 34 -6.00 -12.11 15.31
C ALA A 34 -4.50 -12.27 15.64
N VAL A 35 -3.96 -13.48 15.50
CA VAL A 35 -2.56 -13.82 15.76
C VAL A 35 -2.13 -14.98 14.85
N GLY A 36 -0.83 -15.12 14.63
CA GLY A 36 -0.23 -16.24 13.92
C GLY A 36 0.42 -15.83 12.58
N PRO A 37 1.14 -16.73 11.92
CA PRO A 37 2.05 -16.35 10.83
C PRO A 37 1.38 -15.66 9.65
N GLU A 38 0.16 -16.08 9.30
CA GLU A 38 -0.62 -15.47 8.22
C GLU A 38 -1.11 -14.06 8.59
N TRP A 39 -1.52 -13.88 9.85
CA TRP A 39 -1.94 -12.58 10.38
C TRP A 39 -0.75 -11.62 10.41
N ASP A 40 0.37 -12.06 10.98
CA ASP A 40 1.58 -11.25 11.11
C ASP A 40 2.10 -10.83 9.72
N ALA A 41 2.05 -11.75 8.74
CA ALA A 41 2.42 -11.44 7.35
C ALA A 41 1.47 -10.41 6.71
N ALA A 42 0.16 -10.54 6.92
CA ALA A 42 -0.81 -9.59 6.37
C ALA A 42 -0.66 -8.20 6.99
N VAL A 43 -0.47 -8.12 8.32
CA VAL A 43 -0.20 -6.85 9.02
C VAL A 43 1.11 -6.23 8.54
N ALA A 44 2.19 -7.02 8.40
CA ALA A 44 3.47 -6.52 7.91
C ALA A 44 3.37 -5.96 6.48
N ARG A 45 2.60 -6.63 5.58
CA ARG A 45 2.33 -6.12 4.22
C ARG A 45 1.54 -4.83 4.24
N GLN A 46 0.49 -4.76 5.07
CA GLN A 46 -0.32 -3.55 5.21
C GLN A 46 0.53 -2.35 5.69
N LEU A 47 1.39 -2.56 6.69
CA LEU A 47 2.31 -1.52 7.19
C LEU A 47 3.34 -1.11 6.14
N THR A 48 3.92 -2.08 5.42
CA THR A 48 4.89 -1.81 4.35
C THR A 48 4.26 -0.97 3.23
N ALA A 49 3.02 -1.26 2.85
CA ALA A 49 2.28 -0.49 1.87
C ALA A 49 2.01 0.95 2.35
N LEU A 50 1.67 1.14 3.63
CA LEU A 50 1.51 2.48 4.22
C LEU A 50 2.82 3.26 4.23
N ASP A 51 3.93 2.63 4.60
CA ASP A 51 5.25 3.26 4.57
C ASP A 51 5.62 3.68 3.14
N ALA A 52 5.40 2.80 2.15
CA ALA A 52 5.61 3.12 0.75
C ALA A 52 4.73 4.29 0.27
N TRP A 53 3.47 4.35 0.71
CA TRP A 53 2.56 5.46 0.41
C TRP A 53 3.08 6.78 0.96
N MET A 54 3.60 6.80 2.19
CA MET A 54 4.15 8.01 2.82
C MET A 54 5.43 8.50 2.14
N GLU A 55 6.27 7.59 1.63
CA GLU A 55 7.50 7.96 0.93
C GLU A 55 7.26 8.33 -0.55
N LEU A 56 6.14 7.90 -1.15
CA LEU A 56 5.86 8.12 -2.58
C LEU A 56 5.96 9.61 -3.00
N PRO A 57 5.36 10.58 -2.30
CA PRO A 57 5.49 12.00 -2.66
C PRO A 57 6.94 12.51 -2.59
N ARG A 58 7.77 11.96 -1.69
CA ARG A 58 9.18 12.37 -1.55
C ARG A 58 10.01 11.92 -2.75
N GLY A 59 9.72 10.75 -3.32
CA GLY A 59 10.40 10.25 -4.51
C GLY A 59 10.04 11.02 -5.78
N TYR A 60 8.85 11.58 -5.85
CA TYR A 60 8.34 12.27 -7.05
C TYR A 60 8.42 13.81 -6.97
N GLY A 61 8.71 14.39 -5.81
CA GLY A 61 8.87 15.85 -5.66
C GLY A 61 7.57 16.61 -5.96
N ASN A 62 7.67 17.90 -6.27
CA ASN A 62 6.50 18.67 -6.67
C ASN A 62 6.07 18.23 -8.08
N LEU A 63 4.95 17.52 -8.19
CA LEU A 63 4.37 17.05 -9.47
C LEU A 63 3.85 18.18 -10.37
N GLN A 64 4.09 19.44 -9.98
CA GLN A 64 3.59 20.66 -10.62
C GLN A 64 4.57 21.27 -11.62
N ASP A 65 5.76 20.69 -11.79
CA ASP A 65 6.82 21.19 -12.69
C ASP A 65 6.78 20.58 -14.11
N ASP A 66 5.74 19.79 -14.44
CA ASP A 66 5.51 19.34 -15.82
C ASP A 66 4.49 20.29 -16.51
N ASP A 67 5.05 21.26 -17.25
CA ASP A 67 4.47 22.30 -18.16
C ASP A 67 3.77 23.55 -17.59
#